data_AF-A0A2P6MMB2-F1
#
_entry.id   AF-A0A2P6MMB2-F1
#
_cell.length_a   1.000
_cell.length_b   1.000
_cell.length_c   1.000
_cell.angle_alpha   90.00
_cell.angle_beta   90.00
_cell.angle_gamma   90.00
#
_symmetry.space_group_name_H-M   'P 1'
#
loop_
_entity.id
_entity.type
_entity.pdbx_description
1 polymer ?
#
loop_
_entity_poly.entity_id
_entity_poly.type
_entity_poly.pdbx_seq_one_letter_code
_entity_poly.pdbx_strand_id
1 'polypeptide(L)'
;MKNLFKAYGSLSEPDTNTCPVHPTHEGQINCNKCGRNFCHECAGGSFTCSECNEMKAIWTLLLYIIIALLALGILAGLVILATR
;
A
#
# COMPACT_ATOMS: atom_id res chain seq x y z
N MET A 1 25.49 15.81 -44.15
CA MET A 1 24.67 14.66 -43.69
C MET A 1 25.57 13.64 -43.01
N LYS A 2 25.54 13.57 -41.67
CA LYS A 2 25.90 12.43 -40.81
C LYS A 2 25.82 12.86 -39.33
N ASN A 3 24.61 12.71 -38.78
CA ASN A 3 24.29 12.23 -37.42
C ASN A 3 25.13 12.76 -36.23
N LEU A 4 24.84 13.97 -35.76
CA LEU A 4 25.28 14.48 -34.45
C LEU A 4 24.13 14.65 -33.43
N PHE A 5 22.95 14.11 -33.71
CA PHE A 5 21.81 14.11 -32.78
C PHE A 5 21.64 12.73 -32.11
N LYS A 6 22.52 12.39 -31.17
CA LYS A 6 22.21 11.35 -30.17
C LYS A 6 22.91 11.60 -28.83
N ALA A 7 22.89 12.86 -28.41
CA ALA A 7 23.09 13.23 -27.01
C ALA A 7 21.71 13.39 -26.35
N TYR A 8 20.89 12.34 -26.41
CA TYR A 8 19.75 12.17 -25.51
C TYR A 8 20.14 11.09 -24.53
N GLY A 9 20.73 11.52 -23.41
CA GLY A 9 20.78 10.78 -22.17
C GLY A 9 20.22 11.73 -21.13
N SER A 10 18.91 11.93 -21.21
CA SER A 10 18.13 12.83 -20.35
C SER A 10 18.53 12.64 -18.89
N LEU A 11 18.63 13.75 -18.17
CA LEU A 11 18.40 13.81 -16.73
C LEU A 11 17.26 12.82 -16.43
N SER A 12 17.56 11.68 -15.81
CA SER A 12 16.56 10.65 -15.53
C SER A 12 15.59 11.21 -14.52
N GLU A 13 14.47 11.76 -15.02
CA GLU A 13 13.19 11.70 -14.34
C GLU A 13 13.11 10.30 -13.72
N PRO A 14 12.87 10.16 -12.40
CA PRO A 14 12.98 8.86 -11.74
C PRO A 14 12.13 7.88 -12.52
N ASP A 15 12.77 6.87 -13.12
CA ASP A 15 12.16 5.89 -14.02
C ASP A 15 10.91 5.33 -13.35
N THR A 16 9.78 5.94 -13.65
CA THR A 16 8.51 5.71 -12.96
C THR A 16 7.89 4.41 -13.47
N ASN A 17 8.56 3.76 -14.42
CA ASN A 17 8.14 2.56 -15.13
C ASN A 17 8.82 1.30 -14.60
N THR A 18 9.54 1.36 -13.48
CA THR A 18 10.20 0.19 -12.89
C THR A 18 9.52 -0.18 -11.58
N CYS A 19 9.39 -1.47 -11.29
CA CYS A 19 8.82 -1.90 -10.02
C CYS A 19 9.77 -1.54 -8.86
N PRO A 20 9.28 -0.88 -7.78
CA PRO A 20 10.12 -0.48 -6.65
C PRO A 20 10.63 -1.66 -5.82
N VAL A 21 9.94 -2.80 -5.87
CA VAL A 21 10.33 -4.04 -5.17
C VAL A 21 11.28 -4.86 -6.05
N HIS A 22 11.06 -4.86 -7.36
CA HIS A 22 11.84 -5.62 -8.33
C HIS A 22 12.40 -4.67 -9.40
N PRO A 23 13.59 -4.08 -9.18
CA PRO A 23 14.16 -3.10 -10.11
C PRO A 23 14.54 -3.70 -11.47
N THR A 24 14.52 -5.03 -11.60
CA THR A 24 14.72 -5.76 -12.86
C THR A 24 13.44 -5.97 -13.66
N HIS A 25 12.27 -5.63 -13.10
CA HIS A 25 10.97 -5.82 -13.75
C HIS A 25 10.33 -4.48 -14.10
N GLU A 26 9.74 -4.41 -15.29
CA GLU A 26 8.94 -3.26 -15.72
C GLU A 26 7.65 -3.16 -14.89
N GLY A 27 7.39 -1.96 -14.38
CA GLY A 27 6.17 -1.57 -13.68
C GLY A 27 5.04 -1.33 -14.68
N GLN A 28 4.32 -2.38 -15.01
CA GLN A 28 3.21 -2.34 -15.98
C GLN A 28 1.86 -1.92 -15.36
N ILE A 29 1.73 -1.97 -14.03
CA ILE A 29 0.46 -1.72 -13.34
C ILE A 29 0.60 -0.49 -12.46
N ASN A 30 -0.31 0.48 -12.64
CA ASN A 30 -0.37 1.67 -11.79
C ASN A 30 -1.25 1.45 -10.56
N CYS A 31 -0.79 1.89 -9.38
CA CYS A 31 -1.53 1.82 -8.14
C CYS A 31 -2.56 2.94 -8.04
N ASN A 32 -3.86 2.60 -7.98
CA ASN A 32 -4.90 3.62 -7.82
C ASN A 32 -4.86 4.34 -6.45
N LYS A 33 -4.11 3.81 -5.46
CA LYS A 33 -3.96 4.41 -4.12
C LYS A 33 -2.78 5.36 -4.00
N CYS A 34 -1.61 4.96 -4.52
CA CYS A 34 -0.36 5.69 -4.33
C CYS A 34 0.25 6.22 -5.64
N GLY A 35 -0.36 5.91 -6.79
CA GLY A 35 0.08 6.37 -8.12
C GLY A 35 1.36 5.72 -8.65
N ARG A 36 2.00 4.82 -7.86
CA ARG A 36 3.25 4.15 -8.24
C ARG A 36 3.00 2.99 -9.19
N ASN A 37 3.92 2.76 -10.13
CA ASN A 37 3.88 1.59 -11.00
C ASN A 37 4.59 0.40 -10.35
N PHE A 38 4.06 -0.81 -10.56
CA PHE A 38 4.60 -2.05 -10.02
C PHE A 38 4.41 -3.22 -11.01
N CYS A 39 5.19 -4.29 -10.84
CA CYS A 39 5.10 -5.47 -11.69
C CYS A 39 3.86 -6.32 -11.33
N HIS A 40 3.48 -7.23 -12.23
CA HIS A 40 2.34 -8.13 -12.02
C HIS A 40 2.43 -8.97 -10.74
N GLU A 41 3.64 -9.32 -10.29
CA GLU A 41 3.86 -10.12 -9.07
C GLU A 41 3.56 -9.32 -7.79
N CYS A 42 3.79 -8.01 -7.80
CA CYS A 42 3.45 -7.12 -6.69
C CYS A 42 1.99 -6.66 -6.69
N ALA A 43 1.19 -7.10 -7.68
CA ALA A 43 -0.20 -6.73 -7.83
C ALA A 43 -1.11 -7.57 -6.94
N GLY A 44 -1.71 -6.96 -5.91
CA GLY A 44 -2.68 -7.62 -5.03
C GLY A 44 -4.07 -7.82 -5.65
N GLY A 45 -4.14 -8.24 -6.91
CA GLY A 45 -5.39 -8.58 -7.63
C GLY A 45 -6.33 -7.42 -7.99
N SER A 46 -6.12 -6.20 -7.47
CA SER A 46 -7.07 -5.08 -7.63
C SER A 46 -6.41 -3.76 -8.05
N PHE A 47 -5.42 -3.77 -8.95
CA PHE A 47 -4.67 -2.56 -9.36
C PHE A 47 -4.14 -1.76 -8.16
N THR A 48 -3.89 -2.46 -7.05
CA THR A 48 -3.48 -1.89 -5.78
C THR A 48 -2.18 -2.56 -5.37
N CYS A 49 -1.23 -1.75 -4.93
CA CYS A 49 0.08 -2.19 -4.49
C CYS A 49 -0.02 -3.07 -3.23
N SER A 50 0.83 -4.09 -3.07
CA SER A 50 0.84 -4.94 -1.87
C SER A 50 0.94 -4.13 -0.58
N GLU A 51 1.87 -3.17 -0.51
CA GLU A 51 2.05 -2.29 0.66
C GLU A 51 0.75 -1.54 1.02
N CYS A 52 0.01 -1.07 0.01
CA CYS A 52 -1.24 -0.35 0.17
C CYS A 52 -2.34 -1.25 0.74
N ASN A 53 -2.33 -2.53 0.35
CA ASN A 53 -3.26 -3.53 0.84
C ASN A 53 -2.93 -3.96 2.28
N GLU A 54 -1.65 -4.14 2.59
CA GLU A 54 -1.16 -4.47 3.94
C GLU A 54 -1.42 -3.34 4.93
N MET A 55 -1.18 -2.08 4.54
CA MET A 55 -1.53 -0.92 5.35
C MET A 55 -3.02 -0.93 5.72
N LYS A 56 -3.91 -1.21 4.75
CA LYS A 56 -5.35 -1.29 5.01
C LYS A 56 -5.70 -2.41 6.00
N ALA A 57 -5.03 -3.56 5.90
CA ALA A 57 -5.22 -4.66 6.83
C ALA A 57 -4.80 -4.30 8.26
N ILE A 58 -3.63 -3.67 8.44
CA ILE A 58 -3.10 -3.26 9.74
C ILE A 58 -4.05 -2.27 10.44
N TRP A 59 -4.48 -1.22 9.73
CA TRP A 59 -5.43 -0.24 10.27
C TRP A 59 -6.76 -0.85 10.67
N THR A 60 -7.26 -1.79 9.86
CA THR A 60 -8.50 -2.52 10.17
C THR A 60 -8.33 -3.35 11.45
N LEU A 61 -7.21 -4.06 11.59
CA LEU A 61 -6.92 -4.91 12.73
C LEU A 61 -6.77 -4.11 14.03
N LEU A 62 -6.07 -2.97 13.98
CA LEU A 62 -5.99 -2.03 15.10
C LEU A 62 -7.37 -1.53 15.53
N LEU A 63 -8.23 -1.19 14.57
CA LEU A 63 -9.57 -0.70 14.86
C LEU A 63 -10.44 -1.78 15.53
N TYR A 64 -10.31 -3.04 15.12
CA TYR A 64 -10.97 -4.16 15.78
C TYR A 64 -10.51 -4.35 17.23
N ILE A 65 -9.21 -4.23 17.51
CA ILE A 65 -8.68 -4.35 18.88
C ILE A 65 -9.26 -3.26 19.78
N ILE A 66 -9.32 -2.01 19.30
CA ILE A 66 -9.87 -0.89 20.08
C ILE A 66 -11.36 -1.13 20.40
N ILE A 67 -12.15 -1.55 19.41
CA ILE A 67 -13.58 -1.84 19.61
C ILE A 67 -13.76 -3.00 20.61
N ALA A 68 -12.96 -4.05 20.51
CA ALA A 68 -13.03 -5.18 21.44
C ALA A 68 -12.73 -4.76 22.88
N LEU A 69 -11.71 -3.92 23.10
CA LEU A 69 -11.38 -3.40 24.43
C LEU A 69 -12.49 -2.51 25.00
N LEU A 70 -13.09 -1.65 24.16
CA LEU A 70 -14.23 -0.83 24.57
C LEU A 70 -15.44 -1.68 24.94
N ALA A 71 -15.77 -2.70 24.13
CA ALA A 71 -16.87 -3.62 24.42
C ALA A 71 -16.65 -4.38 25.73
N LEU A 72 -15.43 -4.89 25.97
CA LEU A 72 -15.07 -5.56 27.22
C LEU A 72 -15.17 -4.61 28.43
N GLY A 73 -14.75 -3.36 28.29
CA GLY A 73 -14.88 -2.34 29.34
C GLY A 73 -16.33 -2.05 29.70
N ILE A 74 -17.21 -1.92 28.70
CA ILE A 74 -18.64 -1.71 28.90
C ILE A 74 -19.27 -2.91 29.60
N LEU A 75 -18.96 -4.13 29.15
CA LEU A 75 -19.46 -5.36 29.78
C LEU A 75 -19.02 -5.47 31.24
N ALA A 76 -17.75 -5.21 31.53
CA ALA A 76 -17.25 -5.21 32.91
C ALA A 76 -17.95 -4.16 33.78
N GLY A 77 -18.16 -2.95 33.25
CA GLY A 77 -18.89 -1.88 33.95
C GLY A 77 -20.34 -2.25 34.25
N LEU A 78 -21.05 -2.86 33.29
CA LEU A 78 -22.41 -3.34 33.47
C LEU A 78 -22.49 -4.44 34.54
N VAL A 79 -21.54 -5.37 34.55
CA VAL A 79 -21.49 -6.43 35.57
C VAL A 79 -21.29 -5.82 36.97
N ILE A 80 -20.34 -4.89 37.12
CA ILE A 80 -20.09 -4.22 38.41
C ILE A 80 -21.34 -3.49 38.90
N LEU A 81 -22.03 -2.77 38.00
CA LEU A 81 -23.27 -2.06 38.33
C LEU A 81 -24.40 -3.02 38.72
N ALA A 82 -24.53 -4.16 38.05
CA ALA A 82 -25.55 -5.17 38.36
C ALA A 82 -25.29 -5.93 39.67
N THR A 83 -24.03 -5.98 40.12
CA THR A 83 -23.64 -6.64 41.38
C THR A 83 -23.68 -5.72 42.61
N ARG A 84 -23.99 -4.43 42.44
CA ARG A 84 -24.23 -3.48 43.53
C ARG A 84 -25.71 -3.21 43.71
#